data_AF-A0A7X0HTG6-F1
#
_entry.id   AF-A0A7X0HTG6-F1
#
_cell.length_a   1.000
_cell.length_b   1.000
_cell.length_c   1.000
_cell.angle_alpha   90.00
_cell.angle_beta   90.00
_cell.angle_gamma   90.00
#
_symmetry.space_group_name_H-M   'P 1'
#
loop_
_entity.id
_entity.type
_entity.pdbx_description
1 polymer ?
#
loop_
_entity_poly.entity_id
_entity_poly.type
_entity_poly.pdbx_seq_one_letter_code
_entity_poly.pdbx_strand_id
1 'polypeptide(L)'
;MTTIPSNIAKDRYWKGVIHLFSNNWKLKTLFTTKYFDLENGIIETAALKRAASKWSQSEKFMLYLAIHLYTNDEKIDLSNMDYLDDQNRKLVMEAITYRYF
;
A
#
# COMPACT_ATOMS: atom_id res chain seq x y z
N MET A 1 9.80 15.48 0.41
CA MET A 1 9.73 14.16 1.06
C MET A 1 8.79 14.28 2.24
N THR A 2 7.79 13.41 2.34
CA THR A 2 6.90 13.37 3.50
C THR A 2 7.68 12.79 4.68
N THR A 3 7.85 13.56 5.76
CA THR A 3 8.50 13.07 6.97
C THR A 3 7.56 12.07 7.66
N ILE A 4 7.98 10.82 7.78
CA ILE A 4 7.18 9.77 8.42
C ILE A 4 7.47 9.80 9.93
N PRO A 5 6.45 9.97 10.80
CA PRO A 5 6.61 9.94 12.24
C PRO A 5 7.19 8.60 12.73
N SER A 6 7.99 8.63 13.80
CA SER A 6 8.73 7.45 14.27
C SER A 6 7.82 6.33 14.79
N ASN A 7 6.66 6.67 15.36
CA ASN A 7 5.62 5.73 15.77
C ASN A 7 5.03 5.00 14.56
N ILE A 8 4.67 5.74 13.50
CA ILE A 8 4.13 5.18 12.25
C ILE A 8 5.16 4.31 11.52
N ALA A 9 6.43 4.74 11.48
CA ALA A 9 7.50 3.95 10.86
C ALA A 9 7.74 2.60 11.55
N LYS A 10 7.45 2.50 12.85
CA LYS A 10 7.59 1.25 13.64
C LYS A 10 6.32 0.41 13.65
N ASP A 11 5.18 0.97 13.27
CA ASP A 11 3.89 0.29 13.32
C ASP A 11 3.77 -0.80 12.23
N ARG A 12 3.48 -2.03 12.66
CA ARG A 12 3.32 -3.21 11.79
C ARG A 12 2.17 -3.09 10.77
N TYR A 13 1.14 -2.29 11.04
CA TYR A 13 0.03 -2.03 10.10
C TYR A 13 0.48 -1.06 8.99
N TRP A 14 1.42 -0.18 9.31
CA TRP A 14 1.91 0.87 8.42
C TRP A 14 3.13 0.47 7.60
N LYS A 15 4.00 -0.41 8.10
CA LYS A 15 5.24 -0.80 7.41
C LYS A 15 4.99 -1.30 5.97
N GLY A 16 4.00 -2.16 5.78
CA GLY A 16 3.64 -2.67 4.45
C GLY A 16 3.18 -1.54 3.52
N VAL A 17 2.31 -0.66 4.00
CA VAL A 17 1.85 0.52 3.26
C VAL A 17 3.02 1.42 2.88
N ILE A 18 3.84 1.82 3.85
CA ILE A 18 4.98 2.72 3.62
C ILE A 18 5.94 2.11 2.60
N HIS A 19 6.26 0.83 2.74
CA HIS A 19 7.14 0.12 1.83
C HIS A 19 6.59 0.13 0.39
N LEU A 20 5.33 -0.27 0.20
CA LEU A 20 4.71 -0.33 -1.12
C LEU A 20 4.62 1.07 -1.77
N PHE A 21 4.14 2.07 -1.02
CA PHE A 21 3.98 3.43 -1.51
C PHE A 21 5.31 4.17 -1.72
N SER A 22 6.40 3.77 -1.05
CA SER A 22 7.72 4.39 -1.25
C SER A 22 8.47 3.83 -2.46
N ASN A 23 8.23 2.55 -2.81
CA ASN A 23 9.05 1.80 -3.77
C ASN A 23 8.32 1.46 -5.08
N ASN A 24 7.00 1.38 -5.10
CA ASN A 24 6.26 1.20 -6.35
C ASN A 24 6.01 2.56 -7.03
N TRP A 25 6.40 2.69 -8.31
CA TRP A 25 6.35 3.94 -9.06
C TRP A 25 4.93 4.54 -9.15
N LYS A 26 3.90 3.69 -9.24
CA LYS A 26 2.50 4.13 -9.38
C LYS A 26 1.91 4.53 -8.04
N LEU A 27 2.07 3.71 -7.00
CA LEU A 27 1.61 4.02 -5.64
C LEU A 27 2.27 5.28 -5.08
N LYS A 28 3.55 5.50 -5.38
CA LYS A 28 4.29 6.69 -4.96
C LYS A 28 3.62 8.00 -5.38
N THR A 29 2.91 8.01 -6.52
CA THR A 29 2.16 9.20 -6.98
C THR A 29 0.98 9.57 -6.06
N LEU A 30 0.49 8.61 -5.26
CA LEU A 30 -0.59 8.82 -4.30
C LEU A 30 -0.08 9.02 -2.86
N PHE A 31 1.22 8.88 -2.58
CA PHE A 31 1.75 9.00 -1.22
C PHE A 31 1.89 10.46 -0.79
N THR A 32 0.74 11.11 -0.55
CA THR A 32 0.60 12.55 -0.29
C THR A 32 -0.34 12.81 0.87
N THR A 33 -0.27 13.99 1.47
CA THR A 33 -1.17 14.42 2.57
C THR A 33 -2.65 14.48 2.18
N LYS A 34 -2.97 14.41 0.88
CA LYS A 34 -4.35 14.27 0.40
C LYS A 34 -5.00 12.95 0.80
N TYR A 35 -4.21 11.87 0.92
CA TYR A 35 -4.74 10.53 1.20
C TYR A 35 -4.20 9.93 2.50
N PHE A 36 -3.14 10.53 3.05
CA PHE A 36 -2.43 10.03 4.22
C PHE A 36 -2.31 11.13 5.26
N ASP A 37 -2.98 10.92 6.38
CA ASP A 37 -2.75 11.68 7.60
C ASP A 37 -1.83 10.84 8.49
N LEU A 38 -0.52 11.07 8.36
CA LEU A 38 0.50 10.33 9.11
C LEU A 38 0.57 10.77 10.57
N GLU A 39 0.07 11.95 10.93
CA GLU A 39 0.08 12.41 12.32
C GLU A 39 -0.96 11.64 13.13
N ASN A 40 -2.15 11.46 12.55
CA ASN A 40 -3.26 10.72 13.17
C ASN A 40 -3.28 9.23 12.79
N GLY A 41 -2.42 8.80 11.88
CA GLY A 41 -2.35 7.42 11.43
C GLY A 41 -3.58 6.97 10.66
N ILE A 42 -4.14 7.84 9.80
CA ILE A 42 -5.35 7.60 9.00
C ILE A 42 -5.00 7.51 7.50
N ILE A 43 -5.67 6.58 6.80
CA ILE A 43 -5.61 6.44 5.34
C ILE A 43 -7.00 6.62 4.74
N GLU A 44 -7.13 7.52 3.77
CA GLU A 44 -8.36 7.76 3.00
C GLU A 44 -8.56 6.68 1.92
N THR A 45 -8.85 5.46 2.35
CA THR A 45 -8.92 4.25 1.50
C THR A 45 -9.91 4.41 0.34
N ALA A 46 -11.09 4.98 0.59
CA ALA A 46 -12.11 5.20 -0.44
C ALA A 46 -11.62 6.17 -1.53
N ALA A 47 -10.90 7.23 -1.15
CA ALA A 47 -10.35 8.19 -2.09
C ALA A 47 -9.20 7.59 -2.92
N LEU A 48 -8.34 6.77 -2.30
CA LEU A 48 -7.29 6.02 -3.01
C LEU A 48 -7.88 5.08 -4.07
N LYS A 49 -8.91 4.30 -3.72
CA LYS A 49 -9.58 3.40 -4.67
C LYS A 49 -10.19 4.15 -5.86
N ARG A 50 -10.79 5.32 -5.63
CA ARG A 50 -11.33 6.17 -6.70
C ARG A 50 -10.21 6.67 -7.62
N ALA A 51 -9.08 7.09 -7.05
CA ALA A 51 -7.91 7.53 -7.83
C ALA A 51 -7.32 6.41 -8.70
N ALA A 52 -7.41 5.16 -8.24
CA ALA A 52 -6.95 3.97 -8.97
C ALA A 52 -8.01 3.35 -9.90
N SER A 53 -9.18 3.96 -10.08
CA SER A 53 -10.29 3.38 -10.86
C SER A 53 -9.89 2.97 -12.28
N LYS A 54 -9.00 3.73 -12.94
CA LYS A 54 -8.50 3.49 -14.30
C LYS A 54 -7.15 2.78 -14.36
N TRP A 55 -6.61 2.33 -13.23
CA TRP A 55 -5.34 1.61 -13.18
C TRP A 55 -5.47 0.20 -13.73
N SER A 56 -4.34 -0.39 -14.12
CA SER A 56 -4.28 -1.79 -14.55
C SER A 56 -4.64 -2.74 -13.40
N GLN A 57 -4.88 -4.02 -13.72
CA GLN A 57 -5.16 -5.04 -12.71
C GLN A 57 -4.01 -5.20 -11.70
N SER A 58 -2.76 -5.24 -12.19
CA SER A 58 -1.57 -5.35 -11.34
C SER A 58 -1.40 -4.12 -10.44
N GLU A 59 -1.58 -2.92 -10.98
CA GLU A 59 -1.50 -1.67 -10.20
C GLU A 59 -2.59 -1.60 -9.12
N LYS A 60 -3.83 -2.01 -9.44
CA LYS A 60 -4.93 -2.08 -8.47
C LYS A 60 -4.65 -3.10 -7.38
N PHE A 61 -4.10 -4.27 -7.75
CA PHE A 61 -3.73 -5.29 -6.78
C PHE A 61 -2.72 -4.75 -5.76
N MET A 62 -1.68 -4.05 -6.22
CA MET A 62 -0.69 -3.43 -5.32
C MET A 62 -1.35 -2.48 -4.32
N LEU A 63 -2.29 -1.64 -4.77
CA LEU A 63 -3.03 -0.73 -3.90
C LEU A 63 -3.92 -1.49 -2.90
N TYR A 64 -4.70 -2.45 -3.38
CA TYR A 64 -5.66 -3.17 -2.55
C TYR A 64 -4.97 -4.05 -1.53
N LEU A 65 -3.82 -4.64 -1.88
CA LEU A 65 -2.98 -5.30 -0.90
C LEU A 65 -2.49 -4.33 0.18
N ALA A 66 -2.00 -3.15 -0.18
CA ALA A 66 -1.57 -2.17 0.81
C ALA A 66 -2.70 -1.80 1.78
N ILE A 67 -3.91 -1.58 1.26
CA ILE A 67 -5.10 -1.31 2.07
C ILE A 67 -5.43 -2.52 2.95
N HIS A 68 -5.42 -3.74 2.39
CA HIS A 68 -5.68 -4.98 3.12
C HIS A 68 -4.73 -5.16 4.30
N LEU A 69 -3.42 -4.93 4.11
CA LEU A 69 -2.42 -5.08 5.18
C LEU A 69 -2.63 -4.06 6.32
N TYR A 70 -3.24 -2.91 6.02
CA TYR A 70 -3.52 -1.85 6.98
C TYR A 70 -4.86 -2.04 7.70
N THR A 71 -5.96 -2.32 6.99
CA THR A 71 -7.30 -2.41 7.59
C THR A 71 -7.74 -3.82 7.95
N ASN A 72 -7.16 -4.86 7.32
CA ASN A 72 -7.66 -6.24 7.26
C ASN A 72 -9.06 -6.41 6.62
N ASP A 73 -9.72 -5.33 6.20
CA ASP A 73 -11.10 -5.37 5.68
C ASP A 73 -11.18 -5.52 4.16
N GLU A 74 -10.09 -5.19 3.46
CA GLU A 74 -10.11 -5.23 1.99
C GLU A 74 -10.01 -6.67 1.50
N LYS A 75 -11.05 -7.17 0.82
CA LYS A 75 -10.97 -8.50 0.18
C LYS A 75 -10.03 -8.43 -1.02
N ILE A 76 -8.98 -9.23 -0.98
CA ILE A 76 -8.04 -9.40 -2.09
C ILE A 76 -8.16 -10.82 -2.64
N ASP A 77 -8.10 -10.92 -3.97
CA ASP A 77 -7.90 -12.20 -4.65
C ASP A 77 -6.42 -12.32 -5.00
N LEU A 78 -5.74 -13.27 -4.33
CA LEU A 78 -4.31 -13.49 -4.47
C LEU A 78 -3.91 -14.06 -5.83
N SER A 79 -4.85 -14.63 -6.61
CA SER A 79 -4.56 -15.05 -7.99
C SER A 79 -4.11 -13.87 -8.86
N ASN A 80 -4.48 -12.63 -8.49
CA ASN A 80 -4.01 -11.43 -9.18
C ASN A 80 -2.49 -11.18 -9.03
N MET A 81 -1.80 -11.90 -8.13
CA MET A 81 -0.34 -11.89 -8.07
C MET A 81 0.31 -12.40 -9.36
N ASP A 82 -0.40 -13.22 -10.15
CA ASP A 82 0.11 -13.74 -11.43
C ASP A 82 0.31 -12.65 -12.48
N TYR A 83 -0.37 -11.50 -12.34
CA TYR A 83 -0.19 -10.34 -13.21
C TYR A 83 0.97 -9.42 -12.81
N LEU A 84 1.67 -9.73 -11.70
CA LEU A 84 2.80 -8.94 -11.25
C LEU A 84 4.08 -9.35 -11.97
N ASP A 85 4.83 -8.35 -12.43
CA ASP A 85 6.25 -8.52 -12.74
C ASP A 85 7.06 -8.88 -11.48
N ASP A 86 8.30 -9.32 -11.69
CA ASP A 86 9.19 -9.78 -10.62
C ASP A 86 9.44 -8.70 -9.55
N GLN A 87 9.52 -7.43 -9.96
CA GLN A 87 9.76 -6.33 -9.04
C GLN A 87 8.57 -6.11 -8.11
N ASN A 88 7.36 -6.02 -8.68
CA ASN A 88 6.13 -5.83 -7.90
C ASN A 88 5.84 -7.03 -7.01
N ARG A 89 6.12 -8.25 -7.49
CA ARG A 89 6.00 -9.47 -6.69
C ARG A 89 6.93 -9.44 -5.49
N LYS A 90 8.19 -9.02 -5.66
CA LYS A 90 9.13 -8.86 -4.54
C LYS A 90 8.62 -7.85 -3.51
N LEU A 91 8.16 -6.69 -3.95
CA LEU A 91 7.59 -5.65 -3.06
C LEU A 91 6.39 -6.16 -2.26
N VAL A 92 5.50 -6.93 -2.90
CA VAL A 92 4.35 -7.57 -2.26
C VAL A 92 4.80 -8.53 -1.16
N MET A 93 5.77 -9.40 -1.45
CA MET A 93 6.27 -10.37 -0.47
C MET A 93 6.97 -9.69 0.71
N GLU A 94 7.75 -8.63 0.46
CA GLU A 94 8.39 -7.83 1.51
C GLU A 94 7.34 -7.13 2.38
N ALA A 95 6.30 -6.55 1.79
CA ALA A 95 5.21 -5.91 2.52
C ALA A 95 4.41 -6.88 3.41
N ILE A 96 4.11 -8.08 2.89
CA ILE A 96 3.48 -9.16 3.66
C ILE A 96 4.42 -9.60 4.80
N THR A 97 5.72 -9.71 4.53
CA THR A 97 6.71 -10.06 5.55
C THR A 97 6.69 -9.04 6.68
N TYR A 98 6.78 -7.75 6.40
CA TYR A 98 6.73 -6.70 7.43
C TYR A 98 5.45 -6.69 8.29
N ARG A 99 4.36 -7.23 7.76
CA ARG A 99 3.09 -7.31 8.47
C ARG A 99 3.05 -8.47 9.46
N TYR A 100 3.64 -9.61 9.11
CA TYR A 100 3.41 -10.89 9.79
C TYR A 100 4.65 -11.56 10.40
N PHE A 101 5.86 -11.12 10.02
CA PHE A 101 7.14 -11.68 10.47
C PHE A 101 8.06 -10.56 10.99
#